data_AF-A0A8J7VN38-F1
#
_entry.id   AF-A0A8J7VN38-F1
#
_cell.length_a   1.000
_cell.length_b   1.000
_cell.length_c   1.000
_cell.angle_alpha   90.00
_cell.angle_beta   90.00
_cell.angle_gamma   90.00
#
_symmetry.space_group_name_H-M   'P 1'
#
loop_
_entity.id
_entity.type
_entity.pdbx_description
1 polymer ?
#
loop_
_entity_poly.entity_id
_entity_poly.type
_entity_poly.pdbx_seq_one_letter_code
_entity_poly.pdbx_strand_id
1 'polypeptide(L)'
;RRDAALMQKTELEFLGILRSPWVKARVRIWTLAEFIENPMEPLQSVIDEISPRSTRRLTEAPRMTDLTGFGQFLQNLRNQGMQPILMGDFPPGDALRASTTRRGRPYLVK
;
A
#
# COMPACT_ATOMS: atom_id res chain seq x y z
N ARG A 1 20.44 7.73 0.02
CA ARG A 1 19.75 9.04 0.15
C ARG A 1 19.33 9.64 -1.20
N ARG A 2 20.25 9.83 -2.17
CA ARG A 2 19.94 10.49 -3.44
C ARG A 2 18.87 9.73 -4.23
N ASP A 3 19.02 8.42 -4.34
CA ASP A 3 18.09 7.60 -5.14
C ASP A 3 16.69 7.56 -4.55
N ALA A 4 16.56 7.37 -3.22
CA ALA A 4 15.27 7.41 -2.54
C ALA A 4 14.57 8.77 -2.68
N ALA A 5 15.32 9.88 -2.62
CA ALA A 5 14.77 11.21 -2.82
C ALA A 5 14.34 11.47 -4.27
N LEU A 6 15.10 10.97 -5.25
CA LEU A 6 14.73 11.03 -6.67
C LEU A 6 13.45 10.24 -6.94
N MET A 7 13.37 9.00 -6.45
CA MET A 7 12.18 8.16 -6.56
C MET A 7 10.96 8.83 -5.91
N GLN A 8 11.12 9.40 -4.71
CA GLN A 8 10.05 10.12 -4.04
C GLN A 8 9.60 11.35 -4.84
N LYS A 9 10.53 12.08 -5.45
CA LYS A 9 10.19 13.23 -6.30
C LYS A 9 9.37 12.80 -7.53
N THR A 10 9.81 11.75 -8.23
CA THR A 10 9.09 11.21 -9.38
C THR A 10 7.69 10.71 -8.99
N GLU A 11 7.57 10.03 -7.84
CA GLU A 11 6.28 9.58 -7.32
C GLU A 11 5.35 10.76 -7.01
N LEU A 12 5.87 11.82 -6.39
CA LEU A 12 5.10 13.04 -6.11
C LEU A 12 4.61 13.71 -7.39
N GLU A 13 5.46 13.82 -8.41
CA GLU A 13 5.09 14.37 -9.72
C GLU A 13 3.98 13.53 -10.37
N PHE A 14 4.09 12.19 -10.31
CA PHE A 14 3.09 11.28 -10.84
C PHE A 14 1.75 11.38 -10.11
N LEU A 15 1.76 11.41 -8.77
CA LEU A 15 0.55 11.63 -7.97
C LEU A 15 -0.08 13.00 -8.24
N GLY A 16 0.74 14.03 -8.51
CA GLY A 16 0.28 15.34 -8.94
C GLY A 16 -0.51 15.29 -10.24
N ILE A 17 -0.04 14.51 -11.22
CA ILE A 17 -0.76 14.25 -12.47
C ILE A 17 -2.07 13.52 -12.17
N LEU A 18 -2.06 12.46 -11.36
CA LEU A 18 -3.26 11.68 -11.03
C LEU A 18 -4.33 12.48 -10.27
N ARG A 19 -3.92 13.46 -9.46
CA ARG A 19 -4.82 14.39 -8.74
C ARG A 19 -5.28 15.58 -9.59
N SER A 20 -4.75 15.73 -10.79
CA SER A 20 -5.07 16.84 -11.67
C SER A 20 -6.54 16.79 -12.10
N PRO A 21 -7.25 17.93 -12.13
CA PRO A 21 -8.65 17.98 -12.56
C PRO A 21 -8.83 17.61 -14.05
N TRP A 22 -7.74 17.58 -14.81
CA TRP A 22 -7.74 17.23 -16.24
C TRP A 22 -7.75 15.71 -16.47
N VAL A 23 -7.59 14.90 -15.43
CA VAL A 23 -7.63 13.44 -15.53
C VAL A 23 -9.06 12.96 -15.71
N LYS A 24 -9.34 12.37 -16.88
CA LYS A 24 -10.64 11.72 -17.19
C LYS A 24 -10.64 10.26 -16.75
N ALA A 25 -10.39 10.01 -15.46
CA ALA A 25 -10.44 8.68 -14.87
C ALA A 25 -10.93 8.74 -13.42
N ARG A 26 -11.50 7.64 -12.93
CA ARG A 26 -11.76 7.48 -11.50
C ARG A 26 -10.45 7.06 -10.84
N VAL A 27 -9.85 7.98 -10.07
CA VAL A 27 -8.57 7.75 -9.40
C VAL A 27 -8.83 7.49 -7.92
N ARG A 28 -8.34 6.34 -7.43
CA ARG A 28 -8.21 6.05 -6.00
C ARG A 28 -6.73 5.93 -5.67
N ILE A 29 -6.31 6.58 -4.59
CA ILE A 29 -4.93 6.55 -4.11
C ILE A 29 -4.99 5.98 -2.70
N TRP A 30 -4.30 4.87 -2.48
CA TRP A 30 -4.07 4.29 -1.16
C TRP A 30 -2.61 4.43 -0.80
N THR A 31 -2.34 4.70 0.47
CA THR A 31 -1.00 4.60 1.01
C THR A 31 -0.62 3.13 1.19
N LEU A 32 0.68 2.87 1.23
CA LEU A 32 1.19 1.53 1.45
C LEU A 32 0.81 1.01 2.85
N ALA A 33 0.77 1.89 3.86
CA ALA A 33 0.32 1.55 5.22
C ALA A 33 -1.14 1.06 5.23
N GLU A 34 -2.07 1.82 4.61
CA GLU A 34 -3.48 1.45 4.51
C GLU A 34 -3.67 0.08 3.82
N PHE A 35 -2.91 -0.16 2.75
CA PHE A 35 -2.96 -1.43 2.03
C PHE A 35 -2.51 -2.61 2.89
N ILE A 36 -1.48 -2.44 3.70
CA ILE A 36 -0.94 -3.49 4.56
C ILE A 36 -1.86 -3.80 5.73
N GLU A 37 -2.52 -2.78 6.27
CA GLU A 37 -3.45 -2.95 7.38
C GLU A 37 -4.64 -3.82 6.96
N ASN A 38 -5.24 -3.54 5.79
CA ASN A 38 -6.40 -4.28 5.29
C ASN A 38 -6.29 -4.53 3.77
N PRO A 39 -5.48 -5.49 3.29
CA PRO A 39 -5.21 -5.67 1.86
C PRO A 39 -6.44 -6.06 1.03
N MET A 40 -7.43 -6.70 1.67
CA MET A 40 -8.65 -7.15 0.99
C MET A 40 -9.56 -6.00 0.56
N GLU A 41 -9.59 -4.90 1.32
CA GLU A 41 -10.52 -3.79 1.08
C GLU A 41 -10.15 -2.98 -0.18
N PRO A 42 -8.90 -2.50 -0.35
CA PRO A 42 -8.47 -1.86 -1.60
C PRO A 42 -8.65 -2.77 -2.81
N LEU A 43 -8.32 -4.06 -2.69
CA LEU A 43 -8.44 -5.01 -3.80
C LEU A 43 -9.90 -5.25 -4.21
N GLN A 44 -10.80 -5.42 -3.24
CA GLN A 44 -12.22 -5.58 -3.53
C GLN A 44 -12.78 -4.31 -4.20
N SER A 45 -12.40 -3.14 -3.70
CA SER A 45 -12.75 -1.85 -4.31
C SER A 45 -12.29 -1.76 -5.78
N VAL A 46 -11.06 -2.18 -6.10
CA VAL A 46 -10.56 -2.19 -7.49
C VAL A 46 -11.38 -3.13 -8.37
N ILE A 47 -11.72 -4.32 -7.87
CA ILE A 47 -12.52 -5.29 -8.62
C ILE A 47 -13.94 -4.80 -8.86
N ASP A 48 -14.56 -4.20 -7.85
CA ASP A 48 -15.91 -3.66 -7.96
C ASP A 48 -15.98 -2.53 -9.01
N GLU A 49 -14.90 -1.75 -9.17
CA GLU A 49 -14.80 -0.71 -10.20
C GLU A 49 -14.57 -1.27 -11.60
N ILE A 50 -13.72 -2.29 -11.75
CA ILE A 50 -13.42 -2.90 -13.05
C ILE A 50 -14.61 -3.73 -13.54
N SER A 51 -15.28 -4.44 -12.63
CA SER A 51 -16.38 -5.35 -12.97
C SER A 51 -17.53 -5.22 -11.96
N PRO A 52 -18.40 -4.21 -12.11
CA PRO A 52 -19.55 -4.02 -11.22
C PRO A 52 -20.59 -5.16 -11.28
N ARG A 53 -20.45 -6.09 -12.23
CA ARG A 53 -21.30 -7.29 -12.39
C ARG A 53 -20.63 -8.58 -11.94
N SER A 54 -19.37 -8.54 -11.52
CA SER A 54 -18.68 -9.71 -10.99
C SER A 54 -19.03 -9.90 -9.52
N THR A 55 -19.92 -10.85 -9.22
CA THR A 55 -20.28 -11.24 -7.85
C THR A 55 -19.17 -12.02 -7.13
N ARG A 56 -17.99 -12.18 -7.75
CA ARG A 56 -16.88 -12.92 -7.16
C ARG A 56 -16.17 -12.03 -6.14
N ARG A 57 -16.43 -12.29 -4.86
CA ARG A 57 -15.60 -11.81 -3.76
C ARG A 57 -14.19 -12.39 -3.90
N LEU A 58 -13.17 -11.59 -3.62
CA LEU A 58 -11.80 -12.10 -3.50
C LEU A 58 -11.76 -13.18 -2.43
N THR A 59 -11.39 -14.39 -2.82
CA THR A 59 -11.29 -15.55 -1.90
C THR A 59 -9.85 -15.85 -1.49
N GLU A 60 -8.87 -15.26 -2.16
CA GLU A 60 -7.45 -15.41 -1.85
C GLU A 60 -6.76 -14.04 -1.92
N ALA A 61 -5.97 -13.74 -0.89
CA ALA A 61 -5.11 -12.55 -0.90
C ALA A 61 -3.88 -12.84 -1.79
N PRO A 62 -3.45 -11.88 -2.62
CA PRO A 62 -2.23 -12.04 -3.40
C PRO A 62 -1.04 -12.29 -2.49
N ARG A 63 -0.09 -13.12 -2.94
CA ARG A 63 1.15 -13.37 -2.21
C ARG A 63 1.95 -12.07 -2.10
N MET A 64 2.02 -11.51 -0.90
CA MET A 64 2.77 -10.28 -0.65
C MET A 64 4.27 -10.56 -0.52
N THR A 65 5.09 -9.64 -1.02
CA THR A 65 6.54 -9.60 -0.73
C THR A 65 6.74 -9.43 0.77
N ASP A 66 7.79 -10.06 1.33
CA ASP A 66 8.14 -9.88 2.72
C ASP A 66 8.58 -8.43 2.99
N LEU A 67 7.83 -7.72 3.82
CA LEU A 67 8.10 -6.33 4.23
C LEU A 67 8.84 -6.25 5.56
N THR A 68 9.44 -7.35 6.02
CA THR A 68 10.23 -7.39 7.25
C THR A 68 11.34 -6.32 7.21
N GLY A 69 11.38 -5.46 8.23
CA GLY A 69 12.36 -4.38 8.35
C GLY A 69 12.03 -3.10 7.56
N PHE A 70 10.94 -3.07 6.78
CA PHE A 70 10.55 -1.87 6.03
C PHE A 70 10.18 -0.70 6.94
N GLY A 71 9.47 -0.94 8.05
CA GLY A 71 9.18 0.10 9.05
C GLY A 71 10.45 0.70 9.67
N GLN A 72 11.47 -0.12 9.95
CA GLN A 72 12.78 0.36 10.44
C GLN A 72 13.51 1.17 9.37
N PHE A 73 13.41 0.77 8.10
CA PHE A 73 13.96 1.53 6.98
C PHE A 73 13.32 2.92 6.86
N LEU A 74 12.00 3.03 6.98
CA LEU A 74 11.30 4.32 6.99
C LEU A 74 11.71 5.19 8.17
N GLN A 75 11.87 4.60 9.36
CA GLN A 75 12.35 5.32 10.54
C GLN A 75 13.78 5.84 10.34
N ASN A 76 14.67 5.01 9.76
CA ASN A 76 16.03 5.43 9.44
C ASN A 76 16.04 6.57 8.42
N LEU A 77 15.13 6.55 7.45
CA LEU A 77 14.98 7.60 6.43
C LEU A 77 14.46 8.91 7.06
N ARG A 78 13.50 8.83 7.99
CA ARG A 78 13.04 9.96 8.81
C ARG A 78 14.15 10.58 9.64
N ASN A 79 14.92 9.75 10.34
CA ASN A 79 16.05 10.19 11.16
C ASN A 79 17.16 10.85 10.31
N GLN A 80 17.25 10.53 9.01
CA GLN A 80 18.16 11.17 8.06
C GLN A 80 17.63 12.49 7.47
N GLY A 81 16.52 13.03 8.00
CA GLY A 81 15.95 14.31 7.57
C GLY A 81 15.07 14.23 6.32
N MET A 82 14.76 13.03 5.82
CA MET A 82 13.78 12.83 4.75
C MET A 82 12.40 12.55 5.36
N GLN A 83 11.35 13.25 4.91
CA GLN A 83 9.98 12.96 5.35
C GLN A 83 9.26 12.12 4.26
N PRO A 84 9.12 10.79 4.42
CA PRO A 84 8.38 9.96 3.50
C PRO A 84 6.87 10.11 3.75
N ILE A 85 6.29 11.24 3.33
CA ILE A 85 4.88 11.58 3.56
C ILE A 85 3.94 10.62 2.81
N LEU A 86 4.44 9.95 1.76
CA LEU A 86 3.64 9.11 0.86
C LEU A 86 3.37 7.70 1.40
N MET A 87 4.18 7.20 2.33
CA MET A 87 4.05 5.81 2.79
C MET A 87 2.89 5.61 3.78
N GLY A 88 2.32 6.70 4.29
CA GLY A 88 1.31 6.67 5.36
C GLY A 88 1.93 6.49 6.75
N ASP A 89 1.09 6.17 7.73
CA ASP A 89 1.52 5.89 9.10
C ASP A 89 1.95 4.43 9.24
N PHE A 90 3.23 4.16 8.97
CA PHE A 90 3.78 2.82 9.16
C PHE A 90 4.13 2.59 10.63
N PRO A 91 3.65 1.50 11.25
CA PRO A 91 4.00 1.20 12.63
C PRO A 91 5.52 0.96 12.73
N PRO A 92 6.22 1.60 13.68
CA PRO A 92 7.65 1.38 13.85
C PRO A 92 7.89 -0.03 14.41
N GLY A 93 8.62 -0.86 13.66
CA GLY A 93 9.15 -2.15 14.12
C GLY A 93 8.47 -3.39 13.55
N ASP A 94 8.73 -4.53 14.19
CA ASP A 94 8.34 -5.89 13.79
C ASP A 94 6.82 -6.17 13.86
N ALA A 95 5.98 -5.15 14.02
CA ALA A 95 4.51 -5.31 14.10
C ALA A 95 3.92 -6.01 12.86
N LEU A 96 4.57 -5.85 11.70
CA LEU A 96 4.26 -6.58 10.45
C LEU A 96 4.45 -8.10 10.56
N ARG A 97 5.35 -8.58 11.43
CA ARG A 97 5.55 -10.03 11.63
C ARG A 97 4.30 -10.71 12.15
N ALA A 98 3.48 -10.01 12.93
CA ALA A 98 2.26 -10.57 13.49
C ALA A 98 1.17 -10.83 12.42
N SER A 99 1.11 -10.03 11.35
CA SER A 99 0.12 -10.22 10.28
C SER A 99 0.58 -11.24 9.22
N THR A 100 1.87 -11.29 8.89
CA THR A 100 2.39 -12.19 7.83
C THR A 100 2.76 -13.59 8.34
N THR A 101 3.03 -13.76 9.64
CA THR A 101 3.43 -15.07 10.21
C THR A 101 2.25 -16.00 10.50
N ARG A 102 0.99 -15.60 10.21
CA ARG A 102 -0.10 -16.58 10.00
C ARG A 102 0.08 -17.32 8.67
N ARG A 103 1.19 -18.06 8.55
CA ARG A 103 1.32 -19.14 7.57
C ARG A 103 0.22 -20.17 7.86
N GLY A 104 -0.69 -20.36 6.91
CA GLY A 104 -1.39 -21.63 6.75
C GLY A 104 -2.87 -21.70 7.15
N ARG A 105 -3.66 -20.62 7.04
CA ARG A 105 -5.12 -20.79 6.95
C ARG A 105 -5.72 -19.94 5.83
N PRO A 106 -6.37 -20.54 4.82
CA PRO A 106 -7.13 -19.77 3.83
C PRO A 106 -8.21 -18.99 4.57
N TYR A 107 -8.22 -17.68 4.37
CA TYR A 107 -9.17 -16.78 5.00
C TYR A 107 -10.55 -17.03 4.39
N LEU A 108 -11.31 -17.93 5.01
CA LEU A 108 -12.71 -18.16 4.68
C LEU A 108 -13.53 -17.06 5.37
N VAL A 109 -13.97 -16.07 4.61
CA VAL A 109 -14.90 -15.03 5.09
C VAL A 109 -16.33 -15.57 4.95
N LYS A 110 -17.10 -15.56 6.04
CA LYS A 110 -18.54 -15.86 6.05
C LYS A 110 -19.36 -14.76 5.37
#